data_AF-A0A1G1CF03-F1
#
_entry.id   AF-A0A1G1CF03-F1
#
_cell.length_a   1.000
_cell.length_b   1.000
_cell.length_c   1.000
_cell.angle_alpha   90.00
_cell.angle_beta   90.00
_cell.angle_gamma   90.00
#
_symmetry.space_group_name_H-M   'P 1'
#
loop_
_entity.id
_entity.type
_entity.pdbx_description
1 polymer ?
#
loop_
_entity_poly.entity_id
_entity_poly.type
_entity_poly.pdbx_seq_one_letter_code
_entity_poly.pdbx_strand_id
1 'polypeptide(L)'
;MTSRERLHRLFFHQEMDRPAVIVRFWGFRDDPSNAALIRLMTTRADWVEPWDASFLVRTPAMKWERKSDAIGGQGCLLGDASDAERYLALPQPEIGGDVSGFFRLREQVGDRGIVLASLGNNPGGHVAGLFGSETFANMYEKTPDDIRAQTEALIRDCFDDRRGLAVSPTASPFMTGRGMDCYPQYAAMVETVTGWKA
;
A
#
# COMPACT_ATOMS: atom_id res chain seq x y z
N MET A 1 17.99 -14.95 -5.35
CA MET A 1 16.55 -15.30 -5.23
C MET A 1 15.75 -14.50 -6.25
N THR A 2 14.75 -15.11 -6.91
CA THR A 2 13.83 -14.34 -7.77
C THR A 2 12.95 -13.44 -6.92
N SER A 3 12.31 -12.43 -7.52
CA SER A 3 11.35 -11.57 -6.81
C SER A 3 10.16 -12.40 -6.27
N ARG A 4 9.62 -13.31 -7.09
CA ARG A 4 8.56 -14.24 -6.67
C ARG A 4 8.97 -15.10 -5.47
N GLU A 5 10.16 -15.69 -5.52
CA GLU A 5 10.66 -16.53 -4.42
C GLU A 5 10.85 -15.69 -3.15
N ARG A 6 11.43 -14.50 -3.26
CA ARG A 6 11.63 -13.59 -2.12
C ARG A 6 10.32 -13.18 -1.47
N LEU A 7 9.33 -12.80 -2.28
CA LEU A 7 8.01 -12.43 -1.79
C LEU A 7 7.29 -13.62 -1.15
N HIS A 8 7.38 -14.81 -1.74
CA HIS A 8 6.83 -16.01 -1.10
C HIS A 8 7.46 -16.24 0.27
N ARG A 9 8.80 -16.23 0.34
CA ARG A 9 9.52 -16.42 1.60
C ARG A 9 9.18 -15.35 2.64
N LEU A 10 9.03 -14.09 2.23
CA LEU A 10 8.53 -13.00 3.07
C LEU A 10 7.18 -13.38 3.72
N PHE A 11 6.18 -13.75 2.93
CA PHE A 11 4.83 -14.03 3.43
C PHE A 11 4.73 -15.29 4.29
N PHE A 12 5.68 -16.22 4.16
CA PHE A 12 5.75 -17.45 4.95
C PHE A 12 6.83 -17.43 6.03
N HIS A 13 7.39 -16.26 6.35
CA HIS A 13 8.43 -16.09 7.38
C HIS A 13 9.64 -17.02 7.19
N GLN A 14 10.04 -17.24 5.93
CA GLN A 14 11.20 -18.03 5.56
C GLN A 14 12.42 -17.14 5.34
N GLU A 15 13.62 -17.72 5.42
CA GLU A 15 14.88 -16.99 5.26
C GLU A 15 15.03 -16.41 3.85
N MET A 16 15.40 -15.12 3.77
CA MET A 16 15.59 -14.38 2.53
C MET A 16 17.04 -13.93 2.31
N ASP A 17 17.41 -13.72 1.04
CA ASP A 17 18.73 -13.18 0.67
C ASP A 17 18.89 -11.69 1.02
N ARG A 18 17.78 -10.95 1.05
CA ARG A 18 17.63 -9.57 1.54
C ARG A 18 16.15 -9.28 1.88
N PRO A 19 15.82 -8.19 2.60
CA PRO A 19 14.43 -7.73 2.71
C PRO A 19 13.80 -7.50 1.33
N ALA A 20 12.48 -7.70 1.21
CA ALA A 20 11.75 -7.40 -0.01
C ALA A 20 11.41 -5.90 -0.11
N VAL A 21 11.48 -5.35 -1.32
CA VAL A 21 11.06 -3.97 -1.61
C VAL A 21 9.76 -4.03 -2.39
N ILE A 22 8.65 -3.57 -1.83
CA ILE A 22 7.33 -3.65 -2.49
C ILE A 22 6.73 -2.27 -2.74
N VAL A 23 6.09 -2.12 -3.90
CA VAL A 23 5.30 -0.92 -4.26
C VAL A 23 3.86 -1.34 -4.44
N ARG A 24 2.99 -0.84 -3.56
CA ARG A 24 1.59 -1.29 -3.47
C ARG A 24 0.63 -0.52 -4.40
N PHE A 25 1.04 0.64 -4.89
CA PHE A 25 0.18 1.54 -5.65
C PHE A 25 0.86 1.94 -6.96
N TRP A 26 0.14 1.82 -8.07
CA TRP A 26 0.63 2.13 -9.42
C TRP A 26 -0.31 3.07 -10.19
N GLY A 27 -1.27 3.73 -9.53
CA GLY A 27 -2.37 4.45 -10.17
C GLY A 27 -2.01 5.68 -11.01
N PHE A 28 -0.72 6.00 -11.20
CA PHE A 28 -0.26 7.16 -11.96
C PHE A 28 0.85 6.80 -12.95
N ARG A 29 0.77 5.58 -13.52
CA ARG A 29 1.69 5.09 -14.56
C ARG A 29 1.75 6.00 -15.78
N ASP A 30 0.69 6.76 -16.04
CA ASP A 30 0.56 7.58 -17.25
C ASP A 30 1.03 9.04 -17.05
N ASP A 31 1.39 9.45 -15.84
CA ASP A 31 1.95 10.79 -15.58
C ASP A 31 3.45 10.80 -15.90
N PRO A 32 3.91 11.58 -16.91
CA PRO A 32 5.31 11.63 -17.30
C PRO A 32 6.25 12.10 -16.18
N SER A 33 5.76 12.89 -15.23
CA SER A 33 6.55 13.34 -14.07
C SER A 33 6.99 12.18 -13.17
N ASN A 34 6.30 11.04 -13.23
CA ASN A 34 6.63 9.83 -12.49
C ASN A 34 7.56 8.88 -13.24
N ALA A 35 7.99 9.19 -14.47
CA ALA A 35 8.74 8.26 -15.32
C ALA A 35 10.02 7.73 -14.65
N ALA A 36 10.77 8.59 -13.95
CA ALA A 36 11.98 8.19 -13.22
C ALA A 36 11.66 7.26 -12.04
N LEU A 37 10.60 7.55 -11.29
CA LEU A 37 10.14 6.73 -10.16
C LEU A 37 9.63 5.36 -10.65
N ILE A 38 8.82 5.35 -11.70
CA ILE A 38 8.34 4.12 -12.34
C ILE A 38 9.52 3.28 -12.80
N ARG A 39 10.53 3.88 -13.44
CA ARG A 39 11.75 3.18 -13.86
C ARG A 39 12.52 2.61 -12.67
N LEU A 40 12.70 3.37 -11.60
CA LEU A 40 13.38 2.89 -10.38
C LEU A 40 12.63 1.68 -9.80
N MET A 41 11.33 1.81 -9.61
CA MET A 41 10.52 0.76 -8.97
C MET A 41 10.41 -0.49 -9.85
N THR A 42 10.19 -0.34 -11.15
CA THR A 42 10.12 -1.47 -12.09
C THR A 42 11.46 -2.22 -12.25
N THR A 43 12.59 -1.59 -11.93
CA THR A 43 13.92 -2.20 -12.05
C THR A 43 14.50 -2.71 -10.74
N ARG A 44 14.10 -2.14 -9.59
CA ARG A 44 14.71 -2.44 -8.28
C ARG A 44 13.76 -3.07 -7.26
N ALA A 45 12.44 -2.94 -7.43
CA ALA A 45 11.48 -3.50 -6.50
C ALA A 45 11.13 -4.96 -6.82
N ASP A 46 10.74 -5.69 -5.79
CA ASP A 46 10.07 -6.97 -5.90
C ASP A 46 8.62 -6.73 -6.33
N TRP A 47 8.26 -7.28 -7.49
CA TRP A 47 7.00 -6.96 -8.16
C TRP A 47 5.80 -7.55 -7.42
N VAL A 48 4.88 -6.67 -7.03
CA VAL A 48 3.56 -7.05 -6.53
C VAL A 48 2.55 -6.44 -7.48
N GLU A 49 1.87 -7.29 -8.25
CA GLU A 49 0.78 -6.84 -9.11
C GLU A 49 -0.52 -6.82 -8.31
N PRO A 50 -1.17 -5.65 -8.17
CA PRO A 50 -2.46 -5.60 -7.50
C PRO A 50 -3.53 -6.25 -8.38
N TRP A 51 -4.37 -7.08 -7.78
CA TRP A 51 -5.64 -7.50 -8.35
C TRP A 51 -6.76 -6.97 -7.46
N ASP A 52 -7.57 -6.06 -8.01
CA ASP A 52 -8.73 -5.54 -7.29
C ASP A 52 -9.79 -6.63 -7.20
N ALA A 53 -9.98 -7.16 -6.00
CA ALA A 53 -10.98 -8.17 -5.66
C ALA A 53 -12.18 -7.54 -4.94
N SER A 54 -12.24 -6.21 -4.79
CA SER A 54 -13.33 -5.52 -4.10
C SER A 54 -14.68 -5.76 -4.79
N PHE A 55 -14.69 -6.01 -6.10
CA PHE A 55 -15.89 -6.37 -6.85
C PHE A 55 -16.52 -7.71 -6.42
N LEU A 56 -15.76 -8.59 -5.76
CA LEU A 56 -16.27 -9.84 -5.19
C LEU A 56 -17.09 -9.60 -3.92
N VAL A 57 -16.91 -8.44 -3.27
CA VAL A 57 -17.59 -8.09 -2.01
C VAL A 57 -18.74 -7.15 -2.34
N ARG A 58 -19.96 -7.68 -2.27
CA ARG A 58 -21.18 -6.89 -2.45
C ARG A 58 -21.62 -6.35 -1.09
N THR A 59 -21.18 -5.13 -0.80
CA THR A 59 -21.62 -4.42 0.40
C THR A 59 -23.08 -3.97 0.23
N PRO A 60 -23.94 -4.10 1.26
CA PRO A 60 -25.27 -3.51 1.24
C PRO A 60 -25.21 -2.03 0.89
N ALA A 61 -26.09 -1.57 0.01
CA ALA A 61 -26.15 -0.17 -0.37
C ALA A 61 -26.57 0.68 0.84
N MET A 62 -25.68 1.55 1.29
CA MET A 62 -25.97 2.48 2.39
C MET A 62 -26.28 3.85 1.80
N LYS A 63 -27.52 4.30 1.94
CA LYS A 63 -27.95 5.65 1.54
C LYS A 63 -27.66 6.63 2.69
N TRP A 64 -26.48 7.24 2.68
CA TRP A 64 -26.19 8.35 3.59
C TRP A 64 -26.38 9.67 2.86
N GLU A 65 -26.97 10.64 3.55
CA GLU A 65 -26.77 12.04 3.19
C GLU A 65 -25.39 12.46 3.71
N ARG A 66 -24.49 12.88 2.81
CA ARG A 66 -23.19 13.42 3.22
C ARG A 66 -23.46 14.68 4.06
N LYS A 67 -23.06 14.66 5.34
CA LYS A 67 -22.98 15.88 6.15
C LYS A 67 -21.83 16.71 5.59
N SER A 68 -22.12 17.85 4.97
CA SER A 68 -21.09 18.77 4.51
C SER A 68 -20.33 19.32 5.71
N ASP A 69 -19.04 19.06 5.79
CA ASP A 69 -18.15 19.74 6.71
C ASP A 69 -17.82 21.15 6.17
N ALA A 70 -17.67 22.12 7.08
CA ALA A 70 -17.48 23.54 6.77
C ALA A 70 -16.20 23.86 5.97
N ILE A 71 -15.36 22.86 5.69
CA ILE A 71 -14.03 22.98 5.09
C ILE A 71 -14.02 22.46 3.62
N GLY A 72 -15.16 22.01 3.08
CA GLY A 72 -15.22 21.53 1.69
C GLY A 72 -14.49 20.19 1.46
N GLY A 73 -14.29 19.41 2.53
CA GLY A 73 -13.77 18.05 2.48
C GLY A 73 -14.81 17.04 2.00
N GLN A 74 -14.38 15.79 1.78
CA GLN A 74 -15.32 14.67 1.65
C GLN A 74 -16.00 14.49 3.00
N GLY A 75 -17.26 14.96 3.12
CA GLY A 75 -18.03 14.88 4.36
C GLY A 75 -17.97 13.52 5.06
N CYS A 76 -17.82 13.55 6.38
CA CYS A 76 -17.76 12.36 7.23
C CYS A 76 -19.11 11.62 7.19
N LEU A 77 -19.06 10.30 6.99
CA LEU A 77 -20.27 9.48 7.01
C LEU A 77 -20.70 9.16 8.46
N LEU A 78 -19.76 8.91 9.37
CA LEU A 78 -20.08 8.70 10.79
C LEU A 78 -19.85 10.00 11.57
N GLY A 79 -20.91 10.59 12.12
CA GLY A 79 -20.81 11.80 12.95
C GLY A 79 -20.94 11.56 14.45
N ASP A 80 -21.64 10.49 14.84
CA ASP A 80 -21.94 10.17 16.24
C ASP A 80 -22.12 8.66 16.47
N ALA A 81 -22.40 8.28 17.72
CA ALA A 81 -22.60 6.88 18.11
C ALA A 81 -23.81 6.22 17.41
N SER A 82 -24.87 6.97 17.10
CA SER A 82 -26.04 6.43 16.40
C SER A 82 -25.71 6.10 14.94
N ASP A 83 -24.87 6.91 14.30
CA ASP A 83 -24.35 6.62 12.96
C ASP A 83 -23.55 5.29 12.96
N ALA A 84 -22.73 5.04 13.99
CA ALA A 84 -22.00 3.78 14.14
C ALA A 84 -22.94 2.57 14.37
N GLU A 85 -23.97 2.72 15.19
CA GLU A 85 -24.98 1.67 15.42
C GLU A 85 -25.73 1.29 14.14
N ARG A 86 -26.10 2.28 13.31
CA ARG A 86 -26.74 2.05 12.00
C ARG A 86 -25.82 1.30 11.04
N TYR A 87 -24.54 1.66 11.02
CA TYR A 87 -23.53 0.96 10.24
C TYR A 87 -23.42 -0.52 10.66
N LEU A 88 -23.33 -0.77 11.97
CA LEU A 88 -23.20 -2.12 12.53
C LEU A 88 -24.45 -2.97 12.35
N ALA A 89 -25.62 -2.35 12.20
CA ALA A 89 -26.89 -3.04 11.94
C ALA A 89 -27.06 -3.50 10.48
N LEU A 90 -26.13 -3.16 9.58
CA LEU A 90 -26.21 -3.62 8.20
C LEU A 90 -26.09 -5.15 8.07
N PRO A 91 -26.72 -5.74 7.04
CA PRO A 91 -26.46 -7.12 6.67
C PRO A 91 -24.96 -7.34 6.40
N GLN A 92 -24.49 -8.56 6.64
CA GLN A 92 -23.16 -8.95 6.22
C GLN A 92 -23.02 -8.86 4.70
N PRO A 93 -21.86 -8.45 4.16
CA PRO A 93 -21.64 -8.41 2.73
C PRO A 93 -21.69 -9.81 2.13
N GLU A 94 -22.23 -9.91 0.91
CA GLU A 94 -22.19 -11.15 0.14
C GLU A 94 -20.85 -11.24 -0.60
N ILE A 95 -20.28 -12.45 -0.63
CA ILE A 95 -19.01 -12.72 -1.31
C ILE A 95 -19.28 -13.61 -2.52
N GLY A 96 -18.95 -13.13 -3.72
CA GLY A 96 -19.07 -13.92 -4.95
C GLY A 96 -18.76 -13.15 -6.22
N GLY A 97 -18.29 -13.88 -7.24
CA GLY A 97 -17.97 -13.33 -8.56
C GLY A 97 -16.96 -14.19 -9.31
N ASP A 98 -16.63 -13.79 -10.53
CA ASP A 98 -15.62 -14.48 -11.34
C ASP A 98 -14.20 -14.11 -10.89
N VAL A 99 -13.40 -15.12 -10.58
CA VAL A 99 -12.00 -14.99 -10.17
C VAL A 99 -11.01 -15.33 -11.30
N SER A 100 -11.48 -15.64 -12.51
CA SER A 100 -10.63 -16.02 -13.66
C SER A 100 -9.55 -14.96 -13.97
N GLY A 101 -9.87 -13.68 -13.75
CA GLY A 101 -8.95 -12.56 -13.91
C GLY A 101 -7.70 -12.67 -13.04
N PHE A 102 -7.83 -13.18 -11.80
CA PHE A 102 -6.70 -13.40 -10.90
C PHE A 102 -5.70 -14.38 -11.48
N PHE A 103 -6.18 -15.54 -11.97
CA PHE A 103 -5.31 -16.60 -12.47
C PHE A 103 -4.59 -16.19 -13.75
N ARG A 104 -5.29 -15.49 -14.67
CA ARG A 104 -4.67 -14.90 -15.86
C ARG A 104 -3.58 -13.90 -15.49
N LEU A 105 -3.84 -13.02 -14.52
CA LEU A 105 -2.84 -12.05 -14.05
C LEU A 105 -1.64 -12.75 -13.40
N ARG A 106 -1.88 -13.82 -12.63
CA ARG A 106 -0.82 -14.63 -12.02
C ARG A 106 0.09 -15.26 -13.07
N GLU A 107 -0.48 -15.78 -14.15
CA GLU A 107 0.28 -16.32 -15.29
C GLU A 107 1.11 -15.23 -15.98
N GLN A 108 0.54 -14.04 -16.18
CA GLN A 108 1.24 -12.88 -16.78
C GLN A 108 2.40 -12.39 -15.91
N VAL A 109 2.22 -12.37 -14.59
CA VAL A 109 3.28 -11.96 -13.64
C VAL A 109 4.43 -12.96 -13.61
N GLY A 110 4.14 -14.26 -13.68
CA GLY A 110 5.15 -15.31 -13.70
C GLY A 110 6.14 -15.20 -12.53
N ASP A 111 7.44 -15.37 -12.80
CA ASP A 111 8.50 -15.31 -11.77
C ASP A 111 8.99 -13.89 -11.45
N ARG A 112 8.44 -12.88 -12.13
CA ARG A 112 8.75 -11.48 -11.86
C ARG A 112 8.22 -11.06 -10.48
N GLY A 113 7.20 -11.71 -9.95
CA GLY A 113 6.56 -11.29 -8.71
C GLY A 113 5.42 -12.17 -8.21
N ILE A 114 4.53 -11.59 -7.42
CA ILE A 114 3.26 -12.19 -7.00
C ILE A 114 2.08 -11.30 -7.37
N VAL A 115 0.88 -11.88 -7.34
CA VAL A 115 -0.38 -11.13 -7.40
C VAL A 115 -0.90 -10.95 -5.98
N LEU A 116 -1.19 -9.71 -5.59
CA LEU A 116 -1.83 -9.37 -4.32
C LEU A 116 -3.31 -9.07 -4.57
N ALA A 117 -4.18 -9.97 -4.13
CA ALA A 117 -5.62 -9.72 -4.13
C ALA A 117 -5.97 -8.70 -3.04
N SER A 118 -6.60 -7.59 -3.44
CA SER A 118 -7.06 -6.55 -2.52
C SER A 118 -8.58 -6.58 -2.42
N LEU A 119 -9.13 -6.82 -1.22
CA LEU A 119 -10.57 -6.74 -0.95
C LEU A 119 -11.05 -5.31 -0.66
N GLY A 120 -10.18 -4.31 -0.87
CA GLY A 120 -10.43 -2.92 -0.48
C GLY A 120 -9.86 -2.59 0.90
N ASN A 121 -10.49 -1.66 1.59
CA ASN A 121 -10.02 -1.20 2.90
C ASN A 121 -10.27 -2.27 3.97
N ASN A 122 -9.23 -2.56 4.78
CA ASN A 122 -9.45 -3.31 6.02
C ASN A 122 -10.35 -2.49 6.98
N PRO A 123 -10.94 -3.11 8.02
CA PRO A 123 -11.85 -2.40 8.92
C PRO A 123 -11.27 -1.10 9.49
N GLY A 124 -9.97 -1.09 9.82
CA GLY A 124 -9.29 0.11 10.34
C GLY A 124 -9.10 1.21 9.31
N GLY A 125 -8.74 0.89 8.06
CA GLY A 125 -8.61 1.84 6.96
C GLY A 125 -9.96 2.32 6.44
N HIS A 126 -10.98 1.47 6.50
CA HIS A 126 -12.36 1.84 6.21
C HIS A 126 -12.83 2.87 7.24
N VAL A 127 -12.62 2.58 8.53
CA VAL A 127 -12.90 3.49 9.64
C VAL A 127 -12.09 4.78 9.54
N ALA A 128 -10.78 4.73 9.27
CA ALA A 128 -9.95 5.92 9.09
C ALA A 128 -10.43 6.82 7.94
N GLY A 129 -10.91 6.23 6.84
CA GLY A 129 -11.58 6.98 5.76
C GLY A 129 -12.87 7.69 6.19
N LEU A 130 -13.49 7.27 7.30
CA LEU A 130 -14.64 7.94 7.92
C LEU A 130 -14.20 9.09 8.85
N PHE A 131 -12.91 9.14 9.25
CA PHE A 131 -12.39 10.08 10.26
C PHE A 131 -11.28 11.05 9.77
N GLY A 132 -10.70 10.88 8.57
CA GLY A 132 -9.69 11.79 7.97
C GLY A 132 -8.23 11.32 8.05
N SER A 133 -7.30 12.03 7.37
CA SER A 133 -5.99 11.47 6.92
C SER A 133 -4.71 12.19 7.45
N GLU A 134 -4.64 12.56 8.73
CA GLU A 134 -3.51 13.38 9.25
C GLU A 134 -2.13 12.67 9.25
N THR A 135 -2.06 11.33 9.18
CA THR A 135 -0.80 10.56 9.23
C THR A 135 0.03 10.63 7.94
N PHE A 136 -0.48 11.23 6.85
CA PHE A 136 0.18 11.26 5.53
C PHE A 136 1.35 12.25 5.42
N ALA A 137 1.54 13.16 6.38
CA ALA A 137 2.49 14.28 6.28
C ALA A 137 3.99 13.89 6.36
N ASN A 138 4.32 12.78 7.02
CA ASN A 138 5.72 12.46 7.37
C ASN A 138 6.68 12.31 6.17
N MET A 139 6.23 11.82 5.00
CA MET A 139 7.12 11.65 3.83
C MET A 139 7.41 12.95 3.09
N TYR A 140 6.58 13.99 3.28
CA TYR A 140 6.77 15.30 2.65
C TYR A 140 7.54 16.27 3.55
N GLU A 141 7.64 15.97 4.85
CA GLU A 141 8.26 16.86 5.85
C GLU A 141 9.67 16.42 6.25
N LYS A 142 10.05 15.15 6.03
CA LYS A 142 11.35 14.59 6.42
C LYS A 142 12.41 14.74 5.34
N THR A 143 13.68 14.84 5.77
CA THR A 143 14.82 14.81 4.85
C THR A 143 15.16 13.38 4.43
N PRO A 144 15.89 13.18 3.32
CA PRO A 144 16.38 11.85 2.94
C PRO A 144 17.19 11.15 4.04
N ASP A 145 18.01 11.87 4.78
CA ASP A 145 18.84 11.30 5.84
C ASP A 145 18.00 10.85 7.05
N ASP A 146 16.95 11.59 7.40
CA ASP A 146 15.97 11.14 8.39
C ASP A 146 15.33 9.81 7.97
N ILE A 147 14.98 9.70 6.68
CA ILE A 147 14.38 8.48 6.14
C ILE A 147 15.37 7.30 6.14
N ARG A 148 16.65 7.54 5.81
CA ARG A 148 17.69 6.49 5.93
C ARG A 148 17.82 6.01 7.36
N ALA A 149 18.01 6.93 8.31
CA ALA A 149 18.20 6.60 9.72
C ALA A 149 16.99 5.83 10.30
N GLN A 150 15.77 6.26 9.97
CA GLN A 150 14.55 5.56 10.39
C GLN A 150 14.43 4.17 9.76
N THR A 151 14.77 4.05 8.48
CA THR A 151 14.72 2.76 7.77
C THR A 151 15.76 1.79 8.31
N GLU A 152 16.98 2.25 8.61
CA GLU A 152 18.03 1.43 9.22
C GLU A 152 17.66 0.96 10.63
N ALA A 153 17.07 1.83 11.45
CA ALA A 153 16.57 1.45 12.77
C ALA A 153 15.49 0.37 12.67
N LEU A 154 14.51 0.55 11.78
CA LEU A 154 13.47 -0.45 11.52
C LEU A 154 14.07 -1.81 11.10
N ILE A 155 15.02 -1.83 10.17
CA ILE A 155 15.66 -3.08 9.71
C ILE A 155 16.41 -3.75 10.87
N ARG A 156 17.17 -2.98 11.66
CA ARG A 156 17.93 -3.51 12.80
C ARG A 156 17.03 -4.13 13.86
N ASP A 157 15.91 -3.48 14.17
CA ASP A 157 15.03 -3.87 15.27
C ASP A 157 14.04 -4.96 14.86
N CYS A 158 13.71 -5.07 13.57
CA CYS A 158 12.65 -5.96 13.08
C CYS A 158 13.11 -7.02 12.06
N PHE A 159 14.40 -7.09 11.73
CA PHE A 159 14.94 -8.04 10.73
C PHE A 159 16.26 -8.69 11.16
N ASP A 160 16.50 -8.79 12.47
CA ASP A 160 17.69 -9.43 13.06
C ASP A 160 17.77 -10.94 12.70
N ASP A 161 16.63 -11.61 12.61
CA ASP A 161 16.50 -13.03 12.20
C ASP A 161 16.41 -13.24 10.69
N ARG A 162 16.45 -12.15 9.92
CA ARG A 162 16.29 -12.10 8.45
C ARG A 162 14.95 -12.62 7.93
N ARG A 163 13.86 -12.47 8.70
CA ARG A 163 12.51 -12.91 8.33
C ARG A 163 11.47 -11.81 8.47
N GLY A 164 10.37 -11.93 7.73
CA GLY A 164 9.11 -11.22 8.02
C GLY A 164 9.05 -9.71 7.76
N LEU A 165 10.12 -9.01 7.36
CA LEU A 165 10.07 -7.57 7.12
C LEU A 165 9.88 -7.22 5.63
N ALA A 166 8.82 -6.45 5.35
CA ALA A 166 8.65 -5.70 4.12
C ALA A 166 8.57 -4.20 4.47
N VAL A 167 9.44 -3.41 3.85
CA VAL A 167 9.41 -1.95 4.00
C VAL A 167 8.62 -1.36 2.83
N SER A 168 7.61 -0.57 3.16
CA SER A 168 6.77 0.13 2.19
C SER A 168 6.55 1.56 2.65
N PRO A 169 6.68 2.55 1.74
CA PRO A 169 6.41 3.93 2.08
C PRO A 169 4.89 4.09 2.29
N THR A 170 4.49 4.63 3.43
CA THR A 170 3.08 4.70 3.85
C THR A 170 2.30 5.83 3.18
N ALA A 171 2.97 6.83 2.61
CA ALA A 171 2.33 7.81 1.74
C ALA A 171 2.20 7.24 0.33
N SER A 172 1.09 7.51 -0.35
CA SER A 172 1.04 7.34 -1.81
C SER A 172 1.94 8.44 -2.39
N PRO A 173 3.07 8.13 -3.07
CA PRO A 173 3.98 9.15 -3.61
C PRO A 173 3.33 10.02 -4.67
N PHE A 174 2.17 9.60 -5.14
CA PHE A 174 1.54 10.13 -6.32
C PHE A 174 0.51 11.21 -5.98
N MET A 175 0.99 12.26 -5.33
CA MET A 175 0.30 13.53 -5.39
C MET A 175 0.58 14.15 -6.76
N THR A 176 -0.47 14.39 -7.54
CA THR A 176 -0.37 14.99 -8.89
C THR A 176 0.51 16.24 -8.85
N GLY A 177 1.54 16.27 -9.70
CA GLY A 177 2.48 17.40 -9.80
C GLY A 177 3.53 17.52 -8.68
N ARG A 178 3.53 16.62 -7.68
CA ARG A 178 4.46 16.66 -6.53
C ARG A 178 5.27 15.38 -6.34
N GLY A 179 5.26 14.47 -7.33
CA GLY A 179 6.01 13.21 -7.26
C GLY A 179 7.52 13.43 -7.04
N MET A 180 8.08 14.52 -7.57
CA MET A 180 9.51 14.86 -7.39
C MET A 180 9.84 15.41 -6.00
N ASP A 181 8.86 15.97 -5.27
CA ASP A 181 9.09 16.57 -3.95
C ASP A 181 9.53 15.53 -2.91
N CYS A 182 8.99 14.31 -3.03
CA CYS A 182 9.30 13.19 -2.13
C CYS A 182 10.27 12.17 -2.75
N TYR A 183 10.68 12.35 -4.02
CA TYR A 183 11.57 11.41 -4.70
C TYR A 183 12.87 11.13 -3.92
N PRO A 184 13.59 12.14 -3.39
CA PRO A 184 14.82 11.93 -2.63
C PRO A 184 14.63 11.03 -1.39
N GLN A 185 13.49 11.15 -0.71
CA GLN A 185 13.10 10.37 0.47
C GLN A 185 12.80 8.91 0.08
N TYR A 186 12.06 8.70 -1.02
CA TYR A 186 11.81 7.35 -1.55
C TYR A 186 13.10 6.67 -2.00
N ALA A 187 13.96 7.41 -2.71
CA ALA A 187 15.26 6.91 -3.14
C ALA A 187 16.10 6.49 -1.92
N ALA A 188 16.19 7.34 -0.90
CA ALA A 188 16.89 7.04 0.35
C ALA A 188 16.40 5.74 1.02
N MET A 189 15.09 5.58 1.20
CA MET A 189 14.53 4.34 1.78
C MET A 189 14.86 3.10 0.93
N VAL A 190 14.68 3.18 -0.40
CA VAL A 190 14.96 2.06 -1.32
C VAL A 190 16.45 1.72 -1.32
N GLU A 191 17.33 2.72 -1.37
CA GLU A 191 18.78 2.56 -1.32
C GLU A 191 19.22 1.91 -0.01
N THR A 192 18.69 2.36 1.13
CA THR A 192 18.97 1.75 2.44
C THR A 192 18.56 0.28 2.49
N VAL A 193 17.34 -0.05 2.06
CA VAL A 193 16.85 -1.44 2.08
C VAL A 193 17.65 -2.32 1.11
N THR A 194 17.93 -1.84 -0.10
CA THR A 194 18.63 -2.64 -1.14
C THR A 194 20.14 -2.71 -0.93
N GLY A 195 20.72 -1.74 -0.22
CA GLY A 195 22.13 -1.69 0.15
C GLY A 195 22.47 -2.39 1.47
N TRP A 196 21.46 -2.81 2.24
CA TRP A 196 21.66 -3.48 3.53
C TRP A 196 22.48 -4.77 3.38
N LYS A 197 23.59 -4.83 4.10
CA LYS A 197 24.42 -6.04 4.26
C LYS A 197 24.39 -6.41 5.74
N ALA A 198 23.92 -7.63 6.01
CA ALA A 198 23.97 -8.21 7.33
C ALA A 198 25.42 -8.50 7.74
#